data_AF-A0A383F072-F1
#
_entry.id   AF-A0A383F072-F1
#
_cell.length_a   1.000
_cell.length_b   1.000
_cell.length_c   1.000
_cell.angle_alpha   90.00
_cell.angle_beta   90.00
_cell.angle_gamma   90.00
#
_symmetry.space_group_name_H-M   'P 1'
#
loop_
_entity.id
_entity.type
_entity.pdbx_description
1 polymer ?
#
loop_
_entity_poly.entity_id
_entity_poly.type
_entity_poly.pdbx_seq_one_letter_code
_entity_poly.pdbx_strand_id
1 'polypeptide(L)'
;MIYEVRTYNLQPGSVPVYEENFAKALPSREKHSKLGAFWHTEFGTLNQVIHVWPYDSLDERDSIRAEAEKEPEWLNFRVVTDPNTYISMESEIYTPAPFMRPLGGDQELGSVYEMRVYTYQPGSMPEVINRWASAIPHREEYSPLAAAMSSEI
;
A
#
# COMPACT_ATOMS: atom_id res chain seq x y z
N MET A 1 -7.80 -3.36 -12.78
CA MET A 1 -6.69 -3.16 -11.83
C MET A 1 -7.14 -2.28 -10.68
N ILE A 2 -6.89 -2.74 -9.47
CA ILE A 2 -7.17 -2.12 -8.17
C ILE A 2 -5.90 -2.23 -7.29
N TYR A 3 -5.84 -1.45 -6.22
CA TYR A 3 -4.76 -1.51 -5.24
C TYR A 3 -5.34 -1.74 -3.85
N GLU A 4 -4.97 -2.83 -3.18
CA GLU A 4 -5.27 -3.03 -1.77
C GLU A 4 -4.21 -2.30 -0.94
N VAL A 5 -4.59 -1.19 -0.30
CA VAL A 5 -3.75 -0.46 0.64
C VAL A 5 -4.07 -0.99 2.03
N ARG A 6 -3.05 -1.50 2.72
CA ARG A 6 -3.21 -2.03 4.07
C ARG A 6 -2.36 -1.20 5.02
N THR A 7 -2.99 -0.68 6.05
CA THR A 7 -2.40 0.26 7.01
C THR A 7 -2.52 -0.35 8.39
N TYR A 8 -1.38 -0.70 9.01
CA TYR A 8 -1.37 -1.32 10.32
C TYR A 8 -0.69 -0.41 11.33
N ASN A 9 -1.39 -0.13 12.42
CA ASN A 9 -0.77 0.49 13.59
C ASN A 9 -0.21 -0.61 14.47
N LEU A 10 1.08 -0.52 14.77
CA LEU A 10 1.83 -1.49 15.55
C LEU A 10 2.17 -0.92 16.93
N GLN A 11 2.56 -1.80 17.86
CA GLN A 11 3.03 -1.35 19.16
C GLN A 11 4.30 -0.50 19.03
N PRO A 12 4.46 0.51 19.91
CA PRO A 12 5.70 1.25 20.00
C PRO A 12 6.94 0.34 20.09
N GLY A 13 7.91 0.58 19.22
CA GLY A 13 9.17 -0.18 19.16
C GLY A 13 9.12 -1.51 18.40
N SER A 14 7.96 -1.91 17.86
CA SER A 14 7.82 -3.20 17.15
C SER A 14 8.06 -3.14 15.63
N VAL A 15 8.10 -1.93 15.03
CA VAL A 15 8.29 -1.74 13.59
C VAL A 15 9.53 -2.48 13.04
N PRO A 16 10.74 -2.37 13.63
CA PRO A 16 11.93 -3.01 13.05
C PRO A 16 11.81 -4.55 12.98
N VAL A 17 11.25 -5.16 14.03
CA VAL A 17 11.05 -6.61 14.09
C VAL A 17 9.97 -7.04 13.10
N TYR A 18 8.91 -6.23 12.96
CA TYR A 18 7.87 -6.47 11.95
C TYR A 18 8.46 -6.45 10.53
N GLU A 19 9.26 -5.44 10.20
CA GLU A 19 9.91 -5.29 8.90
C GLU A 19 10.87 -6.44 8.60
N GLU A 20 11.68 -6.84 9.56
CA GLU A 20 12.59 -7.97 9.41
C GLU A 20 11.83 -9.27 9.10
N ASN A 21 10.74 -9.52 9.83
CA ASN A 21 9.93 -10.72 9.62
C ASN A 21 9.14 -10.66 8.31
N PHE A 22 8.62 -9.49 7.95
CA PHE A 22 7.94 -9.27 6.68
C PHE A 22 8.89 -9.53 5.50
N ALA A 23 10.11 -8.99 5.56
CA ALA A 23 11.11 -9.18 4.51
C ALA A 23 11.51 -10.65 4.33
N LYS A 24 11.63 -11.42 5.42
CA LYS A 24 11.90 -12.87 5.36
C LYS A 24 10.76 -13.64 4.67
N ALA A 25 9.51 -13.27 4.95
CA ALA A 25 8.35 -13.96 4.40
C ALA A 25 7.96 -13.48 2.99
N LEU A 26 8.34 -12.26 2.60
CA LEU A 26 7.96 -11.63 1.34
C LEU A 26 8.23 -12.50 0.10
N PRO A 27 9.38 -13.18 -0.07
CA PRO A 27 9.62 -14.04 -1.23
C PRO A 27 8.59 -15.16 -1.41
N SER A 28 7.97 -15.64 -0.33
CA SER A 28 6.89 -16.64 -0.41
C SER A 28 5.59 -16.04 -0.95
N ARG A 29 5.25 -14.82 -0.52
CA ARG A 29 4.08 -14.07 -0.99
C ARG A 29 4.24 -13.62 -2.44
N GLU A 30 5.44 -13.23 -2.85
CA GLU A 30 5.75 -12.76 -4.20
C GLU A 30 5.71 -13.83 -5.30
N LYS A 31 5.53 -15.10 -4.92
CA LYS A 31 5.14 -16.17 -5.85
C LYS A 31 3.72 -15.99 -6.39
N HIS A 32 2.86 -15.30 -5.63
CA HIS A 32 1.43 -15.17 -5.90
C HIS A 32 1.03 -13.73 -6.27
N SER A 33 1.54 -12.73 -5.56
CA SER A 33 1.30 -11.30 -5.86
C SER A 33 2.57 -10.50 -5.66
N LYS A 34 2.88 -9.60 -6.60
CA LYS A 34 3.99 -8.64 -6.43
C LYS A 34 3.62 -7.55 -5.44
N LEU A 35 4.59 -7.14 -4.63
CA LEU A 35 4.44 -6.01 -3.73
C LEU A 35 4.56 -4.71 -4.54
N GLY A 36 3.54 -3.84 -4.45
CA GLY A 36 3.59 -2.53 -5.10
C GLY A 36 4.43 -1.54 -4.30
N ALA A 37 4.22 -1.50 -2.99
CA ALA A 37 5.03 -0.70 -2.08
C ALA A 37 4.98 -1.22 -0.65
N PHE A 38 6.01 -0.89 0.13
CA PHE A 38 6.05 -1.04 1.57
C PHE A 38 6.72 0.19 2.17
N TRP A 39 6.05 0.80 3.14
CA TRP A 39 6.50 1.98 3.84
C TRP A 39 6.25 1.82 5.34
N HIS A 40 6.98 2.61 6.13
CA HIS A 40 6.61 2.94 7.49
C HIS A 40 6.50 4.45 7.66
N THR A 41 5.83 4.89 8.72
CA THR A 41 5.62 6.30 9.01
C THR A 41 6.70 6.87 9.92
N GLU A 42 7.46 7.85 9.43
CA GLU A 42 8.38 8.66 10.24
C GLU A 42 7.73 9.97 10.73
N PHE A 43 6.68 10.43 10.05
CA PHE A 43 5.94 11.67 10.38
C PHE A 43 4.43 11.41 10.40
N GLY A 44 3.73 12.01 11.36
CA GLY A 44 2.29 11.81 11.56
C GLY A 44 1.99 10.70 12.57
N THR A 45 1.11 9.76 12.22
CA THR A 45 0.80 8.59 13.05
C THR A 45 2.01 7.67 13.10
N LEU A 46 2.73 7.60 14.22
CA LEU A 46 3.94 6.79 14.36
C LEU A 46 3.64 5.30 14.60
N ASN A 47 4.65 4.45 14.41
CA ASN A 47 4.57 3.00 14.55
C ASN A 47 3.56 2.37 13.58
N GLN A 48 3.41 2.96 12.39
CA GLN A 48 2.50 2.48 11.37
C GLN A 48 3.29 1.96 10.17
N VAL A 49 2.86 0.81 9.65
CA VAL A 49 3.37 0.23 8.39
C VAL A 49 2.26 0.24 7.37
N ILE A 50 2.62 0.55 6.12
CA ILE A 50 1.70 0.64 5.00
C ILE A 50 2.26 -0.22 3.88
N HIS A 51 1.48 -1.18 3.39
CA HIS A 51 1.89 -1.97 2.23
C HIS A 51 0.76 -2.10 1.22
N VAL A 52 1.13 -1.95 -0.04
CA VAL A 52 0.20 -1.81 -1.17
C VAL A 52 0.37 -2.97 -2.13
N TRP A 53 -0.75 -3.60 -2.47
CA TRP A 53 -0.80 -4.78 -3.34
C TRP A 53 -1.67 -4.51 -4.58
N PRO A 54 -1.09 -4.47 -5.80
CA PRO A 54 -1.86 -4.41 -7.03
C PRO A 54 -2.54 -5.75 -7.33
N TYR A 55 -3.78 -5.67 -7.81
CA TYR A 55 -4.56 -6.80 -8.33
C TYR A 55 -5.35 -6.35 -9.57
N ASP A 56 -5.69 -7.26 -10.47
CA ASP A 56 -6.53 -6.98 -11.62
C ASP A 56 -8.00 -6.74 -11.22
N SER A 57 -8.49 -7.49 -10.23
CA SER A 57 -9.87 -7.42 -9.73
C SER A 57 -10.00 -7.88 -8.28
N LEU A 58 -11.18 -7.67 -7.67
CA LEU A 58 -11.51 -8.19 -6.34
C LEU A 58 -11.51 -9.74 -6.29
N ASP A 59 -12.02 -10.40 -7.33
CA ASP A 59 -12.07 -11.86 -7.41
C ASP A 59 -10.66 -12.47 -7.48
N GLU A 60 -9.78 -11.84 -8.26
CA GLU A 60 -8.37 -12.24 -8.33
C GLU A 60 -7.67 -12.00 -6.98
N ARG A 61 -7.91 -10.85 -6.35
CA ARG A 61 -7.41 -10.52 -5.01
C ARG A 61 -7.78 -11.59 -4.00
N ASP A 62 -9.05 -12.02 -3.97
CA ASP A 62 -9.51 -13.06 -3.04
C ASP A 62 -8.86 -14.41 -3.33
N SER A 63 -8.77 -14.80 -4.61
CA SER A 63 -8.14 -16.05 -5.03
C SER A 63 -6.65 -16.10 -4.67
N ILE A 64 -5.88 -15.04 -5.00
CA ILE A 64 -4.46 -14.94 -4.68
C ILE A 64 -4.23 -14.94 -3.18
N ARG A 65 -5.08 -14.26 -2.41
CA ARG A 65 -4.97 -14.27 -0.94
C ARG A 65 -5.17 -15.67 -0.37
N ALA A 66 -6.17 -16.40 -0.86
CA ALA A 66 -6.43 -17.77 -0.42
C ALA A 66 -5.27 -18.73 -0.73
N GLU A 67 -4.62 -18.58 -1.89
CA GLU A 67 -3.45 -19.41 -2.25
C GLU A 67 -2.21 -19.03 -1.42
N ALA A 68 -1.92 -17.75 -1.27
CA ALA A 68 -0.77 -17.30 -0.50
C ALA A 68 -0.89 -17.58 1.01
N GLU A 69 -2.10 -17.75 1.55
CA GLU A 69 -2.30 -18.22 2.93
C GLU A 69 -1.86 -19.68 3.15
N LYS A 70 -1.66 -20.45 2.08
CA LYS A 70 -1.12 -21.80 2.13
C LYS A 70 0.41 -21.83 2.16
N GLU A 71 1.09 -20.72 1.88
CA GLU A 71 2.55 -20.63 1.97
C GLU A 71 2.98 -20.61 3.45
N PRO A 72 3.74 -21.60 3.94
CA PRO A 72 4.08 -21.71 5.36
C PRO A 72 4.81 -20.49 5.91
N GLU A 73 5.75 -19.91 5.15
CA GLU A 73 6.50 -18.72 5.57
C GLU A 73 5.60 -17.49 5.73
N TRP A 74 4.69 -17.25 4.78
CA TRP A 74 3.72 -16.15 4.85
C TRP A 74 2.71 -16.35 5.99
N LEU A 75 2.21 -17.58 6.14
CA LEU A 75 1.30 -17.93 7.23
C LEU A 75 1.98 -17.77 8.59
N ASN A 76 3.20 -18.29 8.74
CA ASN A 76 3.97 -18.18 9.97
C ASN A 76 4.25 -16.72 10.31
N PHE A 77 4.68 -15.91 9.36
CA PHE A 77 4.83 -14.47 9.60
C PHE A 77 3.53 -13.85 10.16
N ARG A 78 2.39 -14.12 9.53
CA ARG A 78 1.11 -13.56 9.99
C ARG A 78 0.64 -14.07 11.35
N VAL A 79 0.90 -15.34 11.67
CA VAL A 79 0.40 -16.01 12.89
C VAL A 79 1.38 -15.86 14.07
N VAL A 80 2.69 -15.84 13.79
CA VAL A 80 3.78 -15.81 14.78
C VAL A 80 4.24 -14.39 15.08
N THR A 81 3.83 -13.39 14.29
CA THR A 81 3.93 -12.01 14.76
C THR A 81 3.21 -11.92 16.11
N ASP A 82 3.92 -11.52 17.16
CA ASP A 82 3.43 -11.48 18.54
C ASP A 82 2.00 -10.90 18.55
N PRO A 83 1.00 -11.57 19.16
CA PRO A 83 -0.36 -11.06 19.20
C PRO A 83 -0.45 -9.65 19.80
N ASN A 84 0.57 -9.22 20.55
CA ASN A 84 0.67 -7.86 21.04
C ASN A 84 1.15 -6.87 19.98
N THR A 85 1.84 -7.27 18.90
CA THR A 85 2.42 -6.37 17.88
C THR A 85 1.38 -5.49 17.20
N TYR A 86 0.18 -5.99 16.90
CA TYR A 86 -0.85 -5.23 16.18
C TYR A 86 -1.76 -4.47 17.15
N ILE A 87 -1.93 -3.17 16.93
CA ILE A 87 -2.95 -2.35 17.60
C ILE A 87 -4.22 -2.30 16.76
N SER A 88 -4.08 -2.04 15.45
CA SER A 88 -5.19 -2.04 14.49
C SER A 88 -4.69 -2.34 13.09
N MET A 89 -5.59 -2.89 12.28
CA MET A 89 -5.33 -3.20 10.88
C MET A 89 -6.49 -2.71 10.03
N GLU A 90 -6.18 -1.90 9.03
CA GLU A 90 -7.13 -1.41 8.04
C GLU A 90 -6.73 -1.91 6.65
N SER A 91 -7.73 -2.12 5.80
CA SER A 91 -7.57 -2.65 4.44
C SER A 91 -8.58 -1.96 3.55
N GLU A 92 -8.10 -1.17 2.60
CA GLU A 92 -8.91 -0.36 1.70
C GLU A 92 -8.60 -0.72 0.25
N ILE A 93 -9.59 -0.58 -0.64
CA ILE A 93 -9.42 -0.81 -2.08
C ILE A 93 -9.44 0.52 -2.80
N TYR A 94 -8.35 0.80 -3.50
CA TYR A 94 -8.14 2.01 -4.25
C TYR A 94 -8.18 1.74 -5.75
N THR A 95 -8.81 2.65 -6.48
CA THR A 95 -8.76 2.71 -7.95
C THR A 95 -7.70 3.71 -8.38
N PRO A 96 -6.76 3.35 -9.28
CA PRO A 96 -5.72 4.27 -9.71
C PRO A 96 -6.30 5.42 -10.56
N ALA A 97 -5.73 6.61 -10.40
CA ALA A 97 -6.02 7.72 -11.29
C ALA A 97 -5.52 7.41 -12.73
N PRO A 98 -6.17 7.93 -13.79
CA PRO A 98 -5.80 7.62 -15.18
C PRO A 98 -4.36 7.97 -15.58
N PHE A 99 -3.73 8.91 -14.85
CA PHE A 99 -2.36 9.36 -15.08
C PHE A 99 -1.32 8.67 -14.18
N MET A 100 -1.75 7.75 -13.30
CA MET A 100 -0.84 7.05 -12.39
C MET A 100 -0.05 5.98 -13.15
N ARG A 101 1.27 5.96 -12.96
CA ARG A 101 2.12 4.83 -13.35
C ARG A 101 1.92 3.66 -12.37
N PRO A 102 1.94 2.40 -12.82
CA PRO A 102 1.81 1.25 -11.91
C PRO A 102 2.81 1.34 -10.75
N LEU A 103 2.34 1.02 -9.54
CA LEU A 103 3.20 1.06 -8.34
C LEU A 103 4.15 -0.13 -8.33
N GLY A 104 5.39 0.10 -7.90
CA GLY A 104 6.47 -0.90 -7.89
C GLY A 104 7.36 -0.82 -9.14
N GLY A 105 8.19 -1.86 -9.34
CA GLY A 105 9.23 -1.87 -10.36
C GLY A 105 10.47 -1.05 -9.96
N ASP A 106 11.43 -0.93 -10.87
CA ASP A 106 12.72 -0.25 -10.65
C ASP A 106 12.60 1.29 -10.70
N GLN A 107 11.53 1.86 -10.13
CA GLN A 107 11.32 3.31 -10.12
C GLN A 107 12.22 3.97 -9.06
N GLU A 108 13.10 4.89 -9.49
CA GLU A 108 13.93 5.70 -8.60
C GLU A 108 13.13 6.85 -7.96
N LEU A 109 12.31 6.54 -6.95
CA LEU A 109 11.43 7.51 -6.28
C LEU A 109 12.02 8.07 -4.96
N GLY A 110 13.25 7.70 -4.62
CA GLY A 110 13.91 8.09 -3.38
C GLY A 110 13.47 7.26 -2.15
N SER A 111 13.92 7.68 -0.97
CA SER A 111 13.70 6.95 0.30
C SER A 111 12.67 7.58 1.23
N VAL A 112 12.20 8.80 0.94
CA VAL A 112 11.22 9.52 1.75
C VAL A 112 10.04 9.93 0.89
N TYR A 113 8.84 9.64 1.37
CA TYR A 113 7.59 9.85 0.65
C TYR A 113 6.66 10.73 1.49
N GLU A 114 5.91 11.60 0.81
CA GLU A 114 4.79 12.31 1.41
C GLU A 114 3.48 11.62 0.97
N MET A 115 2.77 11.04 1.93
CA MET A 115 1.43 10.50 1.71
C MET A 115 0.39 11.52 2.16
N ARG A 116 -0.56 11.83 1.28
CA ARG A 116 -1.66 12.76 1.56
C ARG A 116 -2.99 12.09 1.26
N VAL A 117 -3.88 12.09 2.24
CA VAL A 117 -5.23 11.53 2.11
C VAL A 117 -6.24 12.66 2.29
N TYR A 118 -7.20 12.75 1.39
CA TYR A 118 -8.24 13.77 1.36
C TYR A 118 -9.61 13.16 1.30
N THR A 119 -10.51 13.64 2.15
CA THR A 119 -11.94 13.35 2.02
C THR A 119 -12.61 14.50 1.27
N TYR A 120 -13.13 14.20 0.08
CA TYR A 120 -13.87 15.15 -0.73
C TYR A 120 -15.39 14.98 -0.56
N GLN A 121 -16.15 16.00 -0.92
CA GLN A 121 -17.61 15.91 -0.96
C GLN A 121 -18.05 14.88 -2.02
N PRO A 122 -19.13 14.11 -1.78
CA PRO A 122 -19.64 13.15 -2.75
C PRO A 122 -19.84 13.76 -4.14
N GLY A 123 -19.45 13.03 -5.19
CA GLY A 123 -19.55 13.47 -6.58
C GLY A 123 -18.47 14.46 -7.04
N SER A 124 -17.54 14.88 -6.16
CA SER A 124 -16.47 15.83 -6.54
C SER A 124 -15.26 15.15 -7.21
N MET A 125 -15.11 13.84 -7.09
CA MET A 125 -13.92 13.11 -7.55
C MET A 125 -13.59 13.28 -9.05
N PRO A 126 -14.56 13.27 -9.98
CA PRO A 126 -14.25 13.47 -11.40
C PRO A 126 -13.55 14.81 -11.68
N GLU A 127 -14.01 15.89 -11.05
CA GLU A 127 -13.42 17.22 -11.19
C GLU A 127 -12.04 17.29 -10.52
N VAL A 128 -11.88 16.66 -9.36
CA VAL A 128 -10.58 16.58 -8.67
C VAL A 128 -9.55 15.87 -9.55
N ILE A 129 -9.91 14.73 -10.15
CA ILE A 129 -9.03 13.98 -11.06
C ILE A 129 -8.65 14.83 -12.28
N ASN A 130 -9.60 15.54 -12.90
CA ASN A 130 -9.32 16.41 -14.04
C ASN A 130 -8.34 17.54 -13.72
N ARG A 131 -8.50 18.18 -12.55
CA ARG A 131 -7.58 19.24 -12.09
C ARG A 131 -6.19 18.70 -11.83
N TRP A 132 -6.09 17.56 -11.15
CA TRP A 132 -4.80 16.91 -10.91
C TRP A 132 -4.14 16.48 -12.22
N ALA A 133 -4.86 15.86 -13.14
CA ALA A 133 -4.33 15.43 -14.43
C ALA A 133 -3.65 16.57 -15.20
N SER A 134 -4.21 17.78 -15.10
CA SER A 134 -3.64 18.98 -15.73
C SER A 134 -2.40 19.52 -15.00
N ALA A 135 -2.30 19.32 -13.68
CA ALA A 135 -1.23 19.84 -12.84
C ALA A 135 -0.03 18.88 -12.67
N ILE A 136 -0.26 17.56 -12.79
CA ILE A 136 0.76 16.54 -12.57
C ILE A 136 2.03 16.75 -13.39
N PRO A 137 1.98 17.02 -14.72
CA PRO A 137 3.19 17.20 -15.51
C PRO A 137 4.14 18.26 -14.94
N HIS A 138 3.60 19.40 -14.51
CA HIS A 138 4.39 20.47 -13.90
C HIS A 138 4.85 20.12 -12.48
N ARG A 139 3.99 19.45 -11.69
CA ARG A 139 4.33 19.00 -10.33
C ARG A 139 5.49 18.00 -10.33
N GLU A 140 5.54 17.12 -11.33
CA GLU A 140 6.61 16.12 -11.47
C GLU A 140 7.97 16.71 -11.85
N GLU A 141 8.05 17.96 -12.30
CA GLU A 141 9.33 18.67 -12.47
C GLU A 141 10.07 18.88 -11.13
N TYR A 142 9.33 18.86 -10.01
CA TYR A 142 9.88 19.07 -8.66
C TYR A 142 10.02 17.77 -7.87
N SER A 143 9.06 16.85 -8.00
CA SER A 143 9.06 15.59 -7.25
C SER A 143 8.19 14.54 -7.98
N PRO A 144 8.71 13.32 -8.21
CA PRO A 144 7.99 12.30 -8.93
C PRO A 144 6.72 11.86 -8.18
N LEU A 145 5.68 11.50 -8.94
CA LEU A 145 4.46 10.90 -8.41
C LEU A 145 4.67 9.40 -8.20
N ALA A 146 4.63 8.96 -6.95
CA ALA A 146 4.66 7.54 -6.61
C ALA A 146 3.29 6.88 -6.84
N ALA A 147 2.23 7.46 -6.29
CA ALA A 147 0.87 6.95 -6.42
C ALA A 147 -0.16 8.09 -6.41
N ALA A 148 -1.24 7.94 -7.17
CA ALA A 148 -2.44 8.76 -7.09
C ALA A 148 -3.66 7.87 -7.32
N MET A 149 -4.48 7.73 -6.29
CA MET A 149 -5.59 6.78 -6.27
C MET A 149 -6.77 7.36 -5.48
N SER A 150 -7.95 6.76 -5.64
CA SER A 150 -9.14 7.10 -4.85
C SER A 150 -9.90 5.85 -4.42
N SER A 151 -10.49 5.89 -3.23
CA SER A 151 -11.54 4.94 -2.80
C SER A 151 -12.88 5.68 -2.77
N GLU A 152 -13.94 5.00 -3.20
CA GLU A 152 -15.33 5.40 -2.97
C GLU A 152 -16.09 4.40 -2.09
N ILE A 153 -15.39 3.37 -1.59
CA ILE A 153 -15.91 2.30 -0.73
C ILE A 153 -15.35 2.39 0.68
#